data_AF-A0A2H9PN53-F1
#
_entry.id   AF-A0A2H9PN53-F1
#
_cell.length_a   1.000
_cell.length_b   1.000
_cell.length_c   1.000
_cell.angle_alpha   90.00
_cell.angle_beta   90.00
_cell.angle_gamma   90.00
#
_symmetry.space_group_name_H-M   'P 1'
#
loop_
_entity.id
_entity.type
_entity.pdbx_description
1 polymer ?
#
loop_
_entity_poly.entity_id
_entity_poly.type
_entity_poly.pdbx_seq_one_letter_code
_entity_poly.pdbx_strand_id
1 'polypeptide(L)' 'MRITELRVCDRPRERLYAQGIASLSDAELLAILLQSGTKGQNA' A
#
# COMPACT_ATOMS: atom_id res chain seq x y z
N MET A 1 2.74 -6.52 -9.21
CA MET A 1 3.54 -5.31 -9.55
C MET A 1 4.40 -4.91 -8.34
N ARG A 2 5.69 -4.55 -8.50
CA ARG A 2 6.57 -4.31 -7.33
C ARG A 2 6.31 -2.91 -6.75
N ILE A 3 6.26 -2.74 -5.42
CA ILE A 3 6.06 -1.43 -4.77
C ILE A 3 7.09 -0.36 -5.24
N THR A 4 8.28 -0.78 -5.65
CA THR A 4 9.33 0.10 -6.20
C THR A 4 8.96 0.70 -7.56
N GLU A 5 8.02 0.09 -8.28
CA GLU A 5 7.54 0.54 -9.60
C GLU A 5 6.35 1.50 -9.46
N LEU A 6 5.74 1.59 -8.27
CA LEU A 6 4.71 2.56 -7.98
C LEU A 6 5.31 3.96 -7.82
N ARG A 7 4.64 4.95 -8.42
CA ARG A 7 4.90 6.36 -8.12
C ARG A 7 4.69 6.58 -6.62
N VAL A 8 5.41 7.54 -6.04
CA VAL A 8 5.37 7.82 -4.60
C VAL A 8 3.92 8.06 -4.14
N CYS A 9 3.14 8.83 -4.89
CA CYS A 9 1.74 9.09 -4.62
C CYS A 9 0.83 7.84 -4.67
N ASP A 10 1.23 6.79 -5.39
CA ASP A 10 0.46 5.55 -5.51
C ASP A 10 0.84 4.50 -4.47
N ARG A 11 1.90 4.76 -3.67
CA ARG A 11 2.29 3.83 -2.62
C ARG A 11 1.23 3.85 -1.51
N PRO A 12 0.77 2.68 -1.04
CA PRO A 12 -0.36 2.60 -0.12
C PRO A 12 -0.21 3.47 1.12
N ARG A 13 0.98 3.51 1.73
CA ARG A 13 1.25 4.35 2.91
C ARG A 13 1.22 5.85 2.60
N GLU A 14 1.83 6.27 1.50
CA GLU A 14 1.87 7.68 1.11
C GLU A 14 0.46 8.17 0.73
N ARG A 15 -0.28 7.31 0.02
CA ARG A 15 -1.67 7.58 -0.36
C ARG A 15 -2.61 7.63 0.84
N LEU A 16 -2.39 6.77 1.84
CA LEU A 16 -3.08 6.85 3.13
C LEU A 16 -2.85 8.20 3.82
N TYR A 17 -1.63 8.72 3.84
CA TYR A 17 -1.33 10.03 4.43
C TYR A 17 -1.97 11.18 3.65
N ALA A 18 -2.00 11.11 2.32
CA ALA A 18 -2.50 12.20 1.48
C ALA A 18 -4.03 12.22 1.31
N GLN A 19 -4.66 11.04 1.21
CA GLN A 19 -6.07 10.90 0.84
C GLN A 19 -6.92 10.20 1.91
N GLY A 20 -6.29 9.68 2.97
CA GLY A 20 -6.98 8.97 4.04
C GLY A 20 -7.33 7.53 3.68
N ILE A 21 -8.00 6.86 4.62
CA ILE A 21 -8.23 5.40 4.58
C ILE A 21 -9.17 4.97 3.45
N ALA A 22 -10.08 5.85 3.02
CA ALA A 22 -11.01 5.59 1.92
C ALA A 22 -10.31 5.43 0.55
N SER A 23 -9.05 5.83 0.46
CA SER A 23 -8.23 5.62 -0.74
C SER A 23 -7.64 4.20 -0.80
N LEU A 24 -7.71 3.39 0.26
CA LEU A 24 -7.12 2.05 0.30
C LEU A 24 -8.16 0.95 0.10
N SER A 25 -7.72 -0.16 -0.48
CA SER A 25 -8.47 -1.42 -0.44
C SER A 25 -8.30 -2.10 0.93
N ASP A 26 -9.25 -2.94 1.34
CA ASP A 26 -9.16 -3.70 2.60
C ASP A 26 -7.87 -4.53 2.70
N ALA A 27 -7.45 -5.13 1.58
CA ALA A 27 -6.19 -5.88 1.50
C ALA A 27 -4.95 -5.01 1.73
N GLU A 28 -4.95 -3.77 1.23
CA GLU A 28 -3.85 -2.82 1.45
C GLU A 28 -3.82 -2.36 2.91
N LEU A 29 -5.00 -2.14 3.49
CA LEU A 29 -5.12 -1.78 4.90
C LEU A 29 -4.60 -2.89 5.80
N LEU A 30 -4.99 -4.15 5.53
CA LEU A 30 -4.48 -5.32 6.24
C LEU A 30 -2.95 -5.44 6.08
N ALA A 31 -2.41 -5.24 4.88
CA ALA A 31 -0.97 -5.28 4.65
C ALA A 31 -0.20 -4.20 5.46
N ILE A 32 -0.81 -3.02 5.65
CA ILE A 32 -0.26 -1.95 6.48
C ILE A 32 -0.30 -2.35 7.96
N LEU A 33 -1.44 -2.83 8.46
CA LEU A 33 -1.64 -3.22 9.86
C LEU A 33 -0.76 -4.39 10.29
N LEU A 34 -0.62 -5.39 9.41
CA LEU A 34 0.21 -6.56 9.66
C LEU A 34 1.70 -6.29 9.48
N GLN A 35 2.07 -5.07 9.05
CA GLN A 35 3.42 -4.70 8.62
C GLN A 35 3.99 -5.64 7.54
N SER A 36 3.11 -6.44 6.90
CA SER A 36 3.42 -7.42 5.88
C SER A 36 3.62 -6.73 4.54
N GLY A 37 4.76 -6.05 4.42
CA GLY A 37 5.38 -5.78 3.13
C GLY A 37 6.28 -6.96 2.74
N THR A 38 5.74 -8.18 2.62
CA THR A 38 6.54 -9.34 2.19
C THR A 38 6.94 -9.13 0.73
N LYS A 39 8.24 -8.89 0.51
CA LYS A 39 8.83 -8.85 -0.84
C LYS A 39 8.44 -10.14 -1.58
N GLY A 40 7.54 -10.03 -2.56
CA GLY A 40 7.18 -11.14 -3.45
C GLY A 40 5.72 -11.60 -3.44
N GLN A 41 4.83 -11.00 -2.64
CA GLN A 41 3.39 -11.36 -2.63
C GLN A 41 2.47 -10.30 -3.25
N ASN A 42 3.03 -9.35 -3.98
CA ASN A 42 2.28 -8.32 -4.68
C ASN A 42 2.06 -8.81 -6.11
N ALA A 43 0.94 -9.47 -6.37
CA ALA A 43 0.46 -9.75 -7.72
C ALA A 43 0.52 -8.50 -8.60
#